data_AF-A0A356NMN9-F1
#
_entry.id   AF-A0A356NMN9-F1
#
_cell.length_a   1.000
_cell.length_b   1.000
_cell.length_c   1.000
_cell.angle_alpha   90.00
_cell.angle_beta   90.00
_cell.angle_gamma   90.00
#
_symmetry.space_group_name_H-M   'P 1'
#
loop_
_entity.id
_entity.type
_entity.pdbx_description
1 polymer ?
#
loop_
_entity_poly.entity_id
_entity_poly.type
_entity_poly.pdbx_seq_one_letter_code
_entity_poly.pdbx_strand_id
1 'polypeptide(L)'
;LGYGRSHSGRVGGIDSESVGFNAYAIRGSKNSNFGTGAKLNRLNRIFDISCTQDHWSMEGRAIVREANLEQFEEKHDFAQNMDLEAHTSHIPHDDEGNPAEIYEHPYKARPSTSSDIHQWGMAIDLQTCVGCSSCVVACQSENNIPIVGKEQVGNSREMHWMRIDRYYSGNPETRGKASNLIMDDQQPYQEWIDDPQVVNQPMICQHCESAPCESVCPVNATVHDHEGLNVMAYNRCVGTRYCSNNCAWKVRRFNYFDYNKRPIDQLYEGPLASRPEEDIDLIEMAKNPDVTVRMRGVMEKCTFCTQRIEQAKIAKKVAARDSGDIEVADGTIKTACQQACPADAIAFGNLLDPESKVSKLKKSPRNYAVLGFLDTRPRTTYLAKIRNPNKNMPDYHTMPLSTLEYTENMGSPFEEHGSAHGGEAHESGHAVETHSEGGQH
;
A
#
# COMPACT_ATOMS: atom_id res chain seq x y z
N LEU A 1 0.22 25.54 8.87
CA LEU A 1 1.02 26.79 8.80
C LEU A 1 2.18 26.58 7.83
N GLY A 2 2.46 27.54 6.94
CA GLY A 2 3.44 27.39 5.84
C GLY A 2 2.85 27.46 4.41
N TYR A 3 1.52 27.56 4.29
CA TYR A 3 0.75 27.75 3.05
C TYR A 3 0.24 29.19 2.91
N GLY A 4 -0.38 29.54 1.78
CA GLY A 4 -0.93 30.88 1.53
C GLY A 4 0.12 31.94 1.17
N ARG A 5 1.27 31.52 0.62
CA ARG A 5 2.36 32.41 0.20
C ARG A 5 2.16 32.83 -1.26
N SER A 6 1.95 34.12 -1.51
CA SER A 6 1.78 34.67 -2.86
C SER A 6 3.08 34.78 -3.68
N HIS A 7 4.24 34.72 -3.00
CA HIS A 7 5.57 34.86 -3.61
C HIS A 7 6.47 33.72 -3.11
N SER A 8 6.16 32.49 -3.50
CA SER A 8 6.95 31.30 -3.12
C SER A 8 7.41 30.47 -4.32
N GLY A 9 7.32 31.06 -5.51
CA GLY A 9 7.68 30.42 -6.77
C GLY A 9 6.52 29.60 -7.34
N ARG A 10 6.80 28.76 -8.33
CA ARG A 10 5.77 28.13 -9.17
C ARG A 10 4.97 27.01 -8.49
N VAL A 11 5.32 26.63 -7.27
CA VAL A 11 4.67 25.51 -6.54
C VAL A 11 3.79 26.02 -5.40
N GLY A 12 4.29 26.92 -4.54
CA GLY A 12 3.55 27.39 -3.36
C GLY A 12 2.67 28.62 -3.61
N GLY A 13 2.90 29.34 -4.71
CA GLY A 13 2.07 30.46 -5.18
C GLY A 13 2.80 31.40 -6.15
N ILE A 14 2.12 31.71 -7.26
CA ILE A 14 2.60 32.49 -8.40
C ILE A 14 1.66 33.69 -8.64
N ASP A 15 2.20 34.86 -8.98
CA ASP A 15 1.44 36.04 -9.43
C ASP A 15 0.18 36.38 -8.61
N SER A 16 0.32 36.36 -7.27
CA SER A 16 -0.76 36.63 -6.29
C SER A 16 -1.75 35.50 -6.04
N GLU A 17 -1.65 34.37 -6.75
CA GLU A 17 -2.39 33.14 -6.43
C GLU A 17 -1.58 32.27 -5.47
N SER A 18 -2.15 31.97 -4.30
CA SER A 18 -1.47 31.17 -3.27
C SER A 18 -2.07 29.78 -3.14
N VAL A 19 -1.22 28.77 -2.88
CA VAL A 19 -1.72 27.44 -2.51
C VAL A 19 -2.15 27.44 -1.04
N GLY A 20 -3.43 27.13 -0.81
CA GLY A 20 -4.01 27.02 0.53
C GLY A 20 -4.18 28.38 1.23
N PHE A 21 -4.33 28.35 2.56
CA PHE A 21 -4.63 29.52 3.37
C PHE A 21 -3.48 29.89 4.32
N ASN A 22 -3.21 31.19 4.45
CA ASN A 22 -2.15 31.68 5.34
C ASN A 22 -2.62 31.75 6.80
N ALA A 23 -2.38 30.67 7.55
CA ALA A 23 -2.69 30.62 8.98
C ALA A 23 -1.77 31.49 9.86
N TYR A 24 -0.70 32.12 9.35
CA TYR A 24 0.06 33.11 10.14
C TYR A 24 -0.72 34.38 10.43
N ALA A 25 -1.70 34.72 9.58
CA ALA A 25 -2.50 35.95 9.74
C ALA A 25 -3.38 35.96 11.02
N ILE A 26 -3.70 34.79 11.56
CA ILE A 26 -4.54 34.63 12.76
C ILE A 26 -3.73 34.28 14.02
N ARG A 27 -2.40 34.21 13.91
CA ARG A 27 -1.52 33.85 15.02
C ARG A 27 -1.16 35.09 15.83
N GLY A 28 -1.52 35.10 17.12
CA GLY A 28 -1.14 36.17 18.04
C GLY A 28 0.29 36.01 18.56
N SER A 29 0.94 37.12 18.93
CA SER A 29 2.27 37.11 19.55
C SER A 29 2.27 36.49 20.96
N LYS A 30 1.16 36.64 21.71
CA LYS A 30 0.99 36.08 23.06
C LYS A 30 0.54 34.61 23.05
N ASN A 31 -0.27 34.23 22.07
CA ASN A 31 -0.91 32.93 21.95
C ASN A 31 -0.53 32.32 20.60
N SER A 32 0.69 31.78 20.55
CA SER A 32 1.35 31.46 19.28
C SER A 32 1.03 30.06 18.75
N ASN A 33 0.53 29.15 19.60
CA ASN A 33 0.22 27.76 19.24
C ASN A 33 -1.26 27.41 19.39
N PHE A 34 -1.94 27.95 20.42
CA PHE A 34 -3.37 27.78 20.64
C PHE A 34 -3.99 29.09 21.11
N GLY A 35 -5.26 29.30 20.79
CA GLY A 35 -6.05 30.44 21.26
C GLY A 35 -7.53 30.08 21.28
N THR A 36 -8.30 30.74 22.13
CA THR A 36 -9.74 30.53 22.29
C THR A 36 -10.52 31.77 21.83
N GLY A 37 -11.83 31.63 21.59
CA GLY A 37 -12.71 32.74 21.21
C GLY A 37 -12.79 33.05 19.71
N ALA A 38 -12.32 32.15 18.85
CA ALA A 38 -12.54 32.25 17.42
C ALA A 38 -14.04 32.17 17.07
N LYS A 39 -14.50 32.99 16.14
CA LYS A 39 -15.87 32.95 15.60
C LYS A 39 -15.85 32.32 14.22
N LEU A 40 -16.59 31.24 14.03
CA LEU A 40 -16.72 30.56 12.74
C LEU A 40 -18.01 31.02 12.08
N ASN A 41 -17.90 31.48 10.83
CA ASN A 41 -19.04 31.82 9.98
C ASN A 41 -18.96 30.98 8.71
N ARG A 42 -19.99 30.18 8.44
CA ARG A 42 -20.07 29.42 7.19
C ARG A 42 -20.21 30.38 6.02
N LEU A 43 -19.36 30.22 5.01
CA LEU A 43 -19.47 30.95 3.75
C LEU A 43 -20.24 30.07 2.74
N ASN A 44 -21.03 30.70 1.86
CA ASN A 44 -21.67 30.02 0.74
C ASN A 44 -20.67 29.81 -0.42
N ARG A 45 -19.57 29.12 -0.15
CA ARG A 45 -18.51 28.79 -1.11
C ARG A 45 -18.10 27.33 -0.94
N ILE A 46 -17.78 26.67 -2.05
CA ILE A 46 -17.22 25.32 -2.08
C ILE A 46 -15.73 25.44 -2.40
N PHE A 47 -14.91 24.60 -1.78
CA PHE A 47 -13.47 24.56 -2.01
C PHE A 47 -13.02 23.11 -2.20
N ASP A 48 -12.44 22.82 -3.36
CA ASP A 48 -12.02 21.47 -3.69
C ASP A 48 -10.72 21.10 -2.97
N ILE A 49 -10.71 19.92 -2.35
CA ILE A 49 -9.55 19.32 -1.71
C ILE A 49 -9.21 18.05 -2.48
N SER A 50 -7.97 17.94 -2.94
CA SER A 50 -7.49 16.76 -3.65
C SER A 50 -6.89 15.79 -2.64
N CYS A 51 -7.55 14.65 -2.47
CA CYS A 51 -7.12 13.57 -1.60
C CYS A 51 -6.51 12.42 -2.43
N THR A 52 -5.56 11.70 -1.85
CA THR A 52 -4.99 10.49 -2.45
C THR A 52 -5.60 9.20 -1.90
N GLN A 53 -6.39 9.32 -0.83
CA GLN A 53 -7.10 8.23 -0.18
C GLN A 53 -8.51 8.74 0.12
N ASP A 54 -9.50 8.13 -0.52
CA ASP A 54 -10.91 8.52 -0.40
C ASP A 54 -11.63 7.69 0.67
N HIS A 55 -11.27 6.42 0.82
CA HIS A 55 -11.86 5.50 1.79
C HIS A 55 -10.87 5.20 2.94
N TRP A 56 -11.34 5.30 4.17
CA TRP A 56 -10.52 5.28 5.39
C TRP A 56 -10.86 4.13 6.35
N SER A 57 -11.99 3.46 6.16
CA SER A 57 -12.40 2.29 6.94
C SER A 57 -11.74 1.02 6.37
N MET A 58 -11.47 0.04 7.23
CA MET A 58 -11.07 -1.30 6.76
C MET A 58 -12.27 -2.17 6.36
N GLU A 59 -13.50 -1.76 6.71
CA GLU A 59 -14.73 -2.53 6.45
C GLU A 59 -14.64 -3.96 7.02
N GLY A 60 -14.03 -4.11 8.20
CA GLY A 60 -13.80 -5.41 8.85
C GLY A 60 -12.86 -6.37 8.10
N ARG A 61 -12.12 -5.90 7.09
CA ARG A 61 -11.14 -6.72 6.37
C ARG A 61 -9.80 -6.75 7.13
N ALA A 62 -9.16 -7.92 7.18
CA ALA A 62 -7.83 -8.09 7.77
C ALA A 62 -6.68 -7.58 6.88
N ILE A 63 -6.77 -6.33 6.42
CA ILE A 63 -5.72 -5.65 5.64
C ILE A 63 -4.54 -5.33 6.56
N VAL A 64 -4.84 -4.79 7.74
CA VAL A 64 -3.89 -4.65 8.85
C VAL A 64 -4.32 -5.58 9.96
N ARG A 65 -3.39 -6.41 10.44
CA ARG A 65 -3.61 -7.36 11.53
C ARG A 65 -3.10 -6.75 12.83
N GLU A 66 -3.95 -6.69 13.84
CA GLU A 66 -3.63 -6.10 15.16
C GLU A 66 -4.01 -7.07 16.29
N ALA A 67 -3.23 -7.04 17.37
CA ALA A 67 -3.58 -7.69 18.64
C ALA A 67 -3.11 -6.83 19.81
N ASN A 68 -3.76 -6.95 20.96
CA ASN A 68 -3.18 -6.44 22.20
C ASN A 68 -2.08 -7.38 22.71
N LEU A 69 -1.18 -6.87 23.55
CA LEU A 69 -0.03 -7.62 24.08
C LEU A 69 -0.47 -8.93 24.75
N GLU A 70 -1.52 -8.90 25.57
CA GLU A 70 -2.03 -10.08 26.28
C GLU A 70 -2.53 -11.15 25.30
N GLN A 71 -3.25 -10.75 24.26
CA GLN A 71 -3.73 -11.67 23.23
C GLN A 71 -2.57 -12.27 22.43
N PHE A 72 -1.53 -11.48 22.18
CA PHE A 72 -0.33 -11.95 21.51
C PHE A 72 0.47 -12.93 22.38
N GLU A 73 0.47 -12.76 23.70
CA GLU A 73 1.07 -13.72 24.66
C GLU A 73 0.28 -15.03 24.72
N GLU A 74 -1.04 -14.98 24.54
CA GLU A 74 -1.90 -16.16 24.47
C GLU A 74 -1.75 -16.92 23.14
N LYS A 75 -1.76 -16.21 22.01
CA LYS A 75 -1.68 -16.79 20.66
C LYS A 75 -0.74 -15.99 19.76
N HIS A 76 0.52 -16.41 19.72
CA HIS A 76 1.56 -15.72 18.96
C HIS A 76 1.30 -15.67 17.46
N ASP A 77 0.65 -16.70 16.91
CA ASP A 77 0.36 -16.89 15.48
C ASP A 77 -1.02 -16.32 15.06
N PHE A 78 -1.64 -15.45 15.87
CA PHE A 78 -2.92 -14.83 15.53
C PHE A 78 -2.91 -14.19 14.13
N ALA A 79 -1.76 -13.64 13.73
CA ALA A 79 -1.62 -12.97 12.45
C ALA A 79 -1.83 -13.94 11.29
N GLN A 80 -1.49 -15.23 11.39
CA GLN A 80 -1.77 -16.20 10.33
C GLN A 80 -3.24 -16.61 10.28
N ASN A 81 -3.98 -16.42 11.38
CA ASN A 81 -5.37 -16.84 11.55
C ASN A 81 -6.41 -15.75 11.19
N MET A 82 -6.00 -14.64 10.57
CA MET A 82 -6.88 -13.53 10.16
C MET A 82 -7.03 -13.43 8.64
N ASP A 83 -7.43 -14.51 7.96
CA ASP A 83 -7.64 -14.50 6.51
C ASP A 83 -8.93 -15.22 6.10
N LEU A 84 -9.42 -14.92 4.89
CA LEU A 84 -10.53 -15.66 4.27
C LEU A 84 -10.25 -17.16 4.26
N GLU A 85 -9.01 -17.57 3.99
CA GLU A 85 -8.59 -18.97 4.00
C GLU A 85 -8.78 -19.64 5.37
N ALA A 86 -8.64 -18.89 6.47
CA ALA A 86 -8.84 -19.41 7.82
C ALA A 86 -10.33 -19.70 8.13
N HIS A 87 -11.26 -19.21 7.30
CA HIS A 87 -12.70 -19.32 7.52
C HIS A 87 -13.47 -20.01 6.38
N THR A 88 -12.81 -20.40 5.29
CA THR A 88 -13.47 -21.05 4.15
C THR A 88 -13.33 -22.57 4.18
N SER A 89 -14.39 -23.28 4.55
CA SER A 89 -14.49 -24.74 4.44
C SER A 89 -14.52 -25.28 3.00
N HIS A 90 -14.58 -24.40 1.98
CA HIS A 90 -14.82 -24.73 0.58
C HIS A 90 -13.59 -24.64 -0.31
N ILE A 91 -12.44 -24.20 0.22
CA ILE A 91 -11.18 -24.26 -0.53
C ILE A 91 -10.76 -25.73 -0.55
N PRO A 92 -10.59 -26.37 -1.72
CA PRO A 92 -10.02 -27.70 -1.79
C PRO A 92 -8.61 -27.63 -1.20
N HIS A 93 -8.26 -28.56 -0.33
CA HIS A 93 -6.91 -28.65 0.23
C HIS A 93 -6.16 -29.82 -0.40
N ASP A 94 -4.84 -29.71 -0.51
CA ASP A 94 -3.96 -30.81 -0.85
C ASP A 94 -3.83 -31.81 0.32
N ASP A 95 -3.09 -32.89 0.10
CA ASP A 95 -2.86 -33.95 1.10
C ASP A 95 -2.11 -33.44 2.36
N GLU A 96 -1.50 -32.26 2.29
CA GLU A 96 -0.76 -31.60 3.37
C GLU A 96 -1.62 -30.56 4.11
N GLY A 97 -2.88 -30.37 3.70
CA GLY A 97 -3.80 -29.41 4.32
C GLY A 97 -3.56 -27.97 3.88
N ASN A 98 -2.86 -27.72 2.77
CA ASN A 98 -2.71 -26.39 2.17
C ASN A 98 -3.78 -26.18 1.08
N PRO A 99 -4.19 -24.93 0.77
CA PRO A 99 -5.02 -24.65 -0.39
C PRO A 99 -4.49 -25.30 -1.67
N ALA A 100 -5.32 -26.11 -2.33
CA ALA A 100 -4.95 -26.84 -3.54
C ALA A 100 -4.72 -25.88 -4.71
N GLU A 101 -3.50 -25.86 -5.22
CA GLU A 101 -3.10 -25.03 -6.35
C GLU A 101 -3.65 -25.60 -7.67
N ILE A 102 -4.40 -24.80 -8.45
CA ILE A 102 -4.87 -25.20 -9.80
C ILE A 102 -3.71 -25.22 -10.80
N TYR A 103 -2.72 -24.36 -10.59
CA TYR A 103 -1.51 -24.27 -11.41
C TYR A 103 -0.30 -24.36 -10.50
N GLU A 104 0.68 -25.13 -10.92
CA GLU A 104 1.94 -25.24 -10.19
C GLU A 104 2.67 -23.89 -10.18
N HIS A 105 3.17 -23.52 -8.99
CA HIS A 105 3.95 -22.30 -8.81
C HIS A 105 5.09 -22.18 -9.86
N PRO A 106 5.32 -21.00 -10.49
CA PRO A 106 6.29 -20.85 -11.58
C PRO A 106 7.71 -21.37 -11.25
N TYR A 107 8.19 -21.17 -10.03
CA TYR A 107 9.50 -21.68 -9.58
C TYR A 107 9.52 -23.19 -9.34
N LYS A 108 8.39 -23.83 -9.02
CA LYS A 108 8.29 -25.30 -8.95
C LYS A 108 8.24 -25.88 -10.36
N ALA A 109 7.40 -25.32 -11.22
CA ALA A 109 7.25 -25.76 -12.62
C ALA A 109 8.53 -25.56 -13.45
N ARG A 110 9.33 -24.53 -13.13
CA ARG A 110 10.59 -24.23 -13.82
C ARG A 110 11.70 -23.82 -12.83
N PRO A 111 12.31 -24.77 -12.12
CA PRO A 111 13.34 -24.47 -11.12
C PRO A 111 14.54 -23.70 -11.68
N SER A 112 14.92 -23.96 -12.94
CA SER A 112 16.00 -23.24 -13.64
C SER A 112 15.74 -21.75 -13.84
N THR A 113 14.51 -21.29 -13.62
CA THR A 113 14.18 -19.87 -13.66
C THR A 113 14.43 -19.16 -12.33
N SER A 114 14.69 -19.88 -11.24
CA SER A 114 15.07 -19.28 -9.96
C SER A 114 16.59 -19.21 -9.84
N SER A 115 17.09 -18.09 -9.31
CA SER A 115 18.47 -17.93 -8.88
C SER A 115 18.70 -18.66 -7.56
N ASP A 116 19.77 -19.45 -7.49
CA ASP A 116 20.22 -20.14 -6.28
C ASP A 116 21.04 -19.23 -5.34
N ILE A 117 21.31 -17.99 -5.76
CA ILE A 117 22.22 -17.07 -5.04
C ILE A 117 21.41 -15.93 -4.41
N HIS A 118 20.49 -15.34 -5.17
CA HIS A 118 19.71 -14.18 -4.72
C HIS A 118 18.23 -14.39 -4.95
N GLN A 119 17.44 -14.22 -3.89
CA GLN A 119 15.99 -14.09 -3.94
C GLN A 119 15.61 -12.86 -3.12
N TRP A 120 15.21 -11.76 -3.76
CA TRP A 120 14.99 -10.50 -3.03
C TRP A 120 13.61 -10.45 -2.40
N GLY A 121 13.53 -9.93 -1.18
CA GLY A 121 12.26 -9.72 -0.48
C GLY A 121 12.29 -8.55 0.47
N MET A 122 11.10 -8.19 0.96
CA MET A 122 10.91 -7.09 1.89
C MET A 122 10.00 -7.53 3.05
N ALA A 123 10.28 -7.05 4.25
CA ALA A 123 9.41 -7.15 5.41
C ALA A 123 9.21 -5.76 6.02
N ILE A 124 7.97 -5.41 6.34
CA ILE A 124 7.61 -4.10 6.90
C ILE A 124 6.99 -4.28 8.29
N ASP A 125 7.66 -3.79 9.33
CA ASP A 125 7.16 -3.82 10.70
C ASP A 125 6.17 -2.66 10.95
N LEU A 126 4.89 -2.99 11.09
CA LEU A 126 3.83 -1.99 11.36
C LEU A 126 3.84 -1.51 12.81
N GLN A 127 4.58 -2.18 13.70
CA GLN A 127 4.74 -1.73 15.08
C GLN A 127 5.46 -0.40 15.15
N THR A 128 6.56 -0.26 14.39
CA THR A 128 7.41 0.94 14.42
C THR A 128 7.02 1.95 13.36
N CYS A 129 6.19 1.60 12.38
CA CYS A 129 5.68 2.53 11.39
C CYS A 129 4.74 3.58 12.01
N VAL A 130 5.19 4.84 12.00
CA VAL A 130 4.41 6.00 12.47
C VAL A 130 3.76 6.82 11.35
N GLY A 131 3.85 6.36 10.09
CA GLY A 131 3.25 7.08 8.95
C GLY A 131 3.95 8.40 8.57
N CYS A 132 5.23 8.58 8.92
CA CYS A 132 5.99 9.82 8.68
C CYS A 132 6.16 10.23 7.19
N SER A 133 5.81 9.35 6.25
CA SER A 133 5.90 9.58 4.79
C SER A 133 7.29 9.89 4.22
N SER A 134 8.36 9.77 5.03
CA SER A 134 9.75 9.96 4.56
C SER A 134 10.13 8.96 3.46
N CYS A 135 9.63 7.73 3.56
CA CYS A 135 9.82 6.68 2.56
C CYS A 135 9.13 6.98 1.21
N VAL A 136 8.03 7.74 1.20
CA VAL A 136 7.35 8.18 -0.03
C VAL A 136 8.23 9.18 -0.78
N VAL A 137 8.73 10.20 -0.07
CA VAL A 137 9.61 11.22 -0.64
C VAL A 137 10.95 10.62 -1.10
N ALA A 138 11.53 9.71 -0.31
CA ALA A 138 12.76 9.03 -0.69
C ALA A 138 12.59 8.16 -1.95
N CYS A 139 11.45 7.46 -2.07
CA CYS A 139 11.13 6.71 -3.28
C CYS A 139 10.98 7.64 -4.49
N GLN A 140 10.37 8.81 -4.29
CA GLN A 140 10.21 9.84 -5.32
C GLN A 140 11.56 10.40 -5.79
N SER A 141 12.44 10.77 -4.87
CA SER A 141 13.75 11.34 -5.19
C SER A 141 14.67 10.31 -5.84
N GLU A 142 14.69 9.08 -5.33
CA GLU A 142 15.55 8.02 -5.83
C GLU A 142 15.16 7.57 -7.24
N ASN A 143 13.86 7.44 -7.48
CA ASN A 143 13.35 6.79 -8.68
C ASN A 143 12.77 7.79 -9.69
N ASN A 144 13.18 9.05 -9.68
CA ASN A 144 12.77 10.06 -10.66
C ASN A 144 11.24 10.16 -10.85
N ILE A 145 10.47 9.97 -9.77
CA ILE A 145 9.00 9.96 -9.86
C ILE A 145 8.52 11.40 -10.02
N PRO A 146 7.74 11.72 -11.08
CA PRO A 146 7.37 13.10 -11.34
C PRO A 146 6.38 13.64 -10.31
N ILE A 147 6.36 14.96 -10.16
CA ILE A 147 5.34 15.67 -9.36
C ILE A 147 4.08 15.83 -10.22
N VAL A 148 2.92 15.64 -9.59
CA VAL A 148 1.61 15.76 -10.23
C VAL A 148 0.86 16.95 -9.61
N GLY A 149 0.27 17.81 -10.44
CA GLY A 149 -0.49 18.97 -9.99
C GLY A 149 -1.79 18.62 -9.26
N LYS A 150 -2.30 19.54 -8.44
CA LYS A 150 -3.51 19.37 -7.61
C LYS A 150 -4.70 18.80 -8.39
N GLU A 151 -4.99 19.36 -9.56
CA GLU A 151 -6.10 18.92 -10.41
C GLU A 151 -5.99 17.44 -10.79
N GLN A 152 -4.80 16.97 -11.18
CA GLN A 152 -4.58 15.58 -11.58
C GLN A 152 -4.55 14.63 -10.38
N VAL A 153 -4.10 15.09 -9.21
CA VAL A 153 -4.26 14.34 -7.95
C VAL A 153 -5.74 14.17 -7.63
N GLY A 154 -6.57 15.21 -7.82
CA GLY A 154 -8.03 15.12 -7.66
C GLY A 154 -8.72 14.14 -8.62
N ASN A 155 -8.05 13.76 -9.72
CA ASN A 155 -8.49 12.74 -10.66
C ASN A 155 -7.91 11.34 -10.36
N SER A 156 -7.31 11.15 -9.18
CA SER A 156 -6.64 9.90 -8.74
C SER A 156 -5.48 9.49 -9.67
N ARG A 157 -4.64 10.46 -10.07
CA ARG A 157 -3.50 10.26 -10.99
C ARG A 157 -2.16 10.61 -10.34
N GLU A 158 -2.08 10.57 -9.02
CA GLU A 158 -0.85 10.84 -8.28
C GLU A 158 0.24 9.82 -8.63
N MET A 159 1.47 10.28 -8.82
CA MET A 159 2.61 9.42 -9.10
C MET A 159 3.37 9.13 -7.81
N HIS A 160 2.93 8.11 -7.09
CA HIS A 160 3.63 7.59 -5.91
C HIS A 160 3.72 6.06 -5.98
N TRP A 161 4.94 5.53 -5.99
CA TRP A 161 5.19 4.07 -6.03
C TRP A 161 4.99 3.39 -4.68
N MET A 162 4.99 4.19 -3.62
CA MET A 162 4.66 3.83 -2.25
C MET A 162 3.65 4.84 -1.74
N ARG A 163 2.60 4.37 -1.08
CA ARG A 163 1.64 5.22 -0.36
C ARG A 163 1.57 4.77 1.10
N ILE A 164 1.14 5.66 1.99
CA ILE A 164 0.86 5.33 3.38
C ILE A 164 -0.66 5.32 3.54
N ASP A 165 -1.23 4.12 3.63
CA ASP A 165 -2.65 3.93 3.87
C ASP A 165 -2.93 4.18 5.35
N ARG A 166 -3.93 5.02 5.62
CA ARG A 166 -4.40 5.35 6.97
C ARG A 166 -5.76 4.73 7.17
N TYR A 167 -5.82 3.77 8.10
CA TYR A 167 -7.07 3.12 8.45
C TYR A 167 -7.55 3.58 9.82
N TYR A 168 -8.85 3.77 9.91
CA TYR A 168 -9.57 4.14 11.12
C TYR A 168 -10.54 3.02 11.44
N SER A 169 -10.50 2.56 12.67
CA SER A 169 -11.47 1.60 13.21
C SER A 169 -12.18 2.24 14.40
N GLY A 170 -13.51 2.18 14.37
CA GLY A 170 -14.38 2.72 15.43
C GLY A 170 -14.83 1.60 16.36
N ASN A 171 -15.54 1.94 17.45
CA ASN A 171 -16.04 0.93 18.38
C ASN A 171 -17.34 0.31 17.83
N PRO A 172 -17.35 -0.97 17.41
CA PRO A 172 -18.54 -1.60 16.86
C PRO A 172 -19.72 -1.67 17.84
N GLU A 173 -19.45 -1.75 19.15
CA GLU A 173 -20.51 -1.78 20.18
C GLU A 173 -21.36 -0.49 20.17
N THR A 174 -20.75 0.63 19.78
CA THR A 174 -21.41 1.94 19.67
C THR A 174 -22.04 2.20 18.30
N ARG A 175 -21.78 1.34 17.30
CA ARG A 175 -22.28 1.46 15.92
C ARG A 175 -23.81 1.26 15.82
N GLY A 176 -24.42 0.61 16.81
CA GLY A 176 -25.82 0.20 16.78
C GLY A 176 -26.09 -0.84 15.67
N LYS A 177 -27.35 -1.24 15.47
CA LYS A 177 -27.77 -2.14 14.37
C LYS A 177 -27.73 -1.47 12.98
N ALA A 178 -27.10 -0.30 12.86
CA ALA A 178 -27.11 0.48 11.64
C ALA A 178 -26.24 -0.21 10.58
N SER A 179 -26.96 -0.91 9.70
CA SER A 179 -26.58 -1.60 8.46
C SER A 179 -25.16 -1.43 7.94
N ASN A 180 -24.59 -2.52 7.43
CA ASN A 180 -23.41 -2.64 6.55
C ASN A 180 -23.52 -1.86 5.21
N LEU A 181 -24.33 -0.81 5.13
CA LEU A 181 -24.72 -0.05 3.94
C LEU A 181 -24.72 1.47 4.19
N ILE A 182 -24.11 1.97 5.27
CA ILE A 182 -23.90 3.41 5.42
C ILE A 182 -22.88 3.85 4.36
N MET A 183 -23.33 4.71 3.45
CA MET A 183 -22.49 5.28 2.39
C MET A 183 -21.32 6.07 2.99
N ASP A 184 -20.16 6.04 2.32
CA ASP A 184 -18.92 6.69 2.77
C ASP A 184 -19.08 8.17 3.15
N ASP A 185 -20.01 8.88 2.52
CA ASP A 185 -20.28 10.30 2.77
C ASP A 185 -21.01 10.56 4.10
N GLN A 186 -21.70 9.54 4.65
CA GLN A 186 -22.45 9.61 5.90
C GLN A 186 -21.67 9.05 7.09
N GLN A 187 -20.62 8.25 6.85
CA GLN A 187 -19.77 7.67 7.90
C GLN A 187 -19.14 8.73 8.83
N PRO A 188 -18.58 9.86 8.36
CA PRO A 188 -17.92 10.85 9.23
C PRO A 188 -18.81 11.52 10.28
N TYR A 189 -20.14 11.41 10.14
CA TYR A 189 -21.10 12.02 11.06
C TYR A 189 -21.64 11.03 12.10
N GLN A 190 -21.12 9.80 12.12
CA GLN A 190 -21.57 8.76 13.03
C GLN A 190 -20.80 8.80 14.36
N GLU A 191 -21.52 8.74 15.47
CA GLU A 191 -20.96 8.81 16.83
C GLU A 191 -19.96 7.68 17.14
N TRP A 192 -20.10 6.50 16.52
CA TRP A 192 -19.22 5.35 16.76
C TRP A 192 -17.79 5.53 16.21
N ILE A 193 -17.55 6.59 15.43
CA ILE A 193 -16.24 6.95 14.83
C ILE A 193 -15.61 8.17 15.55
N ASP A 194 -16.24 8.71 16.61
CA ASP A 194 -15.75 9.91 17.30
C ASP A 194 -14.39 9.72 18.00
N ASP A 195 -14.04 8.49 18.39
CA ASP A 195 -12.73 8.13 18.96
C ASP A 195 -12.10 6.92 18.25
N PRO A 196 -11.54 7.11 17.04
CA PRO A 196 -11.09 6.00 16.22
C PRO A 196 -9.66 5.59 16.57
N GLN A 197 -9.42 4.28 16.56
CA GLN A 197 -8.06 3.76 16.52
C GLN A 197 -7.49 3.90 15.11
N VAL A 198 -6.32 4.53 15.01
CA VAL A 198 -5.64 4.75 13.74
C VAL A 198 -4.50 3.75 13.56
N VAL A 199 -4.35 3.25 12.33
CA VAL A 199 -3.19 2.47 11.92
C VAL A 199 -2.67 2.91 10.56
N ASN A 200 -1.34 2.88 10.40
CA ASN A 200 -0.66 3.27 9.17
C ASN A 200 -0.02 2.05 8.52
N GLN A 201 -0.26 1.84 7.23
CA GLN A 201 0.35 0.77 6.47
C GLN A 201 1.00 1.32 5.19
N PRO A 202 2.34 1.24 5.05
CA PRO A 202 3.00 1.56 3.80
C PRO A 202 2.66 0.50 2.74
N MET A 203 1.95 0.88 1.69
CA MET A 203 1.61 -0.03 0.58
C MET A 203 2.48 0.24 -0.64
N ILE A 204 3.11 -0.82 -1.15
CA ILE A 204 4.00 -0.82 -2.32
C ILE A 204 3.66 -1.95 -3.29
N CYS A 205 4.38 -2.04 -4.43
CA CYS A 205 4.44 -3.28 -5.18
C CYS A 205 4.92 -4.42 -4.28
N GLN A 206 4.15 -5.48 -4.22
CA GLN A 206 4.45 -6.64 -3.37
C GLN A 206 5.43 -7.62 -4.04
N HIS A 207 5.79 -7.40 -5.31
CA HIS A 207 6.64 -8.29 -6.11
C HIS A 207 6.16 -9.75 -6.00
N CYS A 208 4.88 -9.96 -6.31
CA CYS A 208 4.17 -11.23 -6.23
C CYS A 208 4.80 -12.27 -7.16
N GLU A 209 5.11 -13.47 -6.69
CA GLU A 209 5.66 -14.53 -7.54
C GLU A 209 4.62 -14.99 -8.57
N SER A 210 3.39 -15.25 -8.12
CA SER A 210 2.21 -15.45 -8.97
C SER A 210 1.58 -14.10 -9.36
N ALA A 211 2.32 -13.26 -10.11
CA ALA A 211 1.88 -11.89 -10.39
C ALA A 211 0.70 -11.82 -11.40
N PRO A 212 -0.52 -11.40 -10.97
CA PRO A 212 -1.64 -11.23 -11.89
C PRO A 212 -1.41 -10.07 -12.88
N CYS A 213 -0.55 -9.12 -12.52
CA CYS A 213 -0.24 -7.97 -13.35
C CYS A 213 0.68 -8.27 -14.54
N GLU A 214 1.34 -9.44 -14.57
CA GLU A 214 2.20 -9.86 -15.68
C GLU A 214 1.44 -10.53 -16.82
N SER A 215 0.62 -11.52 -16.50
CA SER A 215 -0.13 -12.32 -17.48
C SER A 215 -1.06 -11.50 -18.36
N VAL A 216 -1.46 -10.30 -17.91
CA VAL A 216 -2.36 -9.39 -18.64
C VAL A 216 -1.63 -8.37 -19.52
N CYS A 217 -0.29 -8.37 -19.55
CA CYS A 217 0.46 -7.42 -20.38
C CYS A 217 0.65 -7.97 -21.81
N PRO A 218 -0.03 -7.41 -22.84
CA PRO A 218 -0.01 -7.98 -24.19
C PRO A 218 1.35 -7.86 -24.90
N VAL A 219 2.24 -7.01 -24.39
CA VAL A 219 3.55 -6.72 -24.99
C VAL A 219 4.71 -7.19 -24.11
N ASN A 220 4.43 -7.90 -23.01
CA ASN A 220 5.42 -8.41 -22.07
C ASN A 220 6.35 -7.32 -21.52
N ALA A 221 5.78 -6.15 -21.17
CA ALA A 221 6.51 -5.04 -20.57
C ALA A 221 6.77 -5.24 -19.06
N THR A 222 6.13 -6.24 -18.46
CA THR A 222 6.33 -6.62 -17.07
C THR A 222 6.55 -8.12 -17.00
N VAL A 223 7.64 -8.52 -16.37
CA VAL A 223 8.11 -9.92 -16.32
C VAL A 223 8.86 -10.15 -15.02
N HIS A 224 8.88 -11.39 -14.54
CA HIS A 224 9.78 -11.78 -13.48
C HIS A 224 11.21 -11.94 -13.98
N ASP A 225 12.16 -11.55 -13.14
CA ASP A 225 13.53 -12.00 -13.25
C ASP A 225 13.79 -13.27 -12.43
N HIS A 226 15.02 -13.76 -12.52
CA HIS A 226 15.45 -14.96 -11.83
C HIS A 226 15.57 -14.77 -10.30
N GLU A 227 15.61 -13.53 -9.82
CA GLU A 227 15.87 -13.19 -8.42
C GLU A 227 14.57 -12.87 -7.65
N GLY A 228 13.41 -13.08 -8.27
CA GLY A 228 12.11 -12.85 -7.64
C GLY A 228 11.58 -11.43 -7.77
N LEU A 229 12.21 -10.57 -8.57
CA LEU A 229 11.66 -9.25 -8.84
C LEU A 229 10.69 -9.32 -10.01
N ASN A 230 9.49 -8.77 -9.80
CA ASN A 230 8.68 -8.26 -10.89
C ASN A 230 9.40 -7.04 -11.51
N VAL A 231 9.89 -7.14 -12.74
CA VAL A 231 10.61 -6.08 -13.44
C VAL A 231 9.68 -5.36 -14.42
N MET A 232 9.71 -4.02 -14.42
CA MET A 232 8.93 -3.19 -15.34
C MET A 232 9.83 -2.56 -16.39
N ALA A 233 9.78 -3.05 -17.63
CA ALA A 233 10.47 -2.46 -18.76
C ALA A 233 9.67 -1.27 -19.31
N TYR A 234 10.01 -0.07 -18.85
CA TYR A 234 9.29 1.18 -19.18
C TYR A 234 9.15 1.42 -20.69
N ASN A 235 10.21 1.18 -21.45
CA ASN A 235 10.28 1.35 -22.91
C ASN A 235 9.42 0.37 -23.70
N ARG A 236 9.04 -0.77 -23.12
CA ARG A 236 8.18 -1.77 -23.77
C ARG A 236 6.70 -1.51 -23.53
N CYS A 237 6.37 -0.69 -22.54
CA CYS A 237 4.99 -0.40 -22.18
C CYS A 237 4.28 0.41 -23.26
N VAL A 238 3.19 -0.13 -23.82
CA VAL A 238 2.34 0.57 -24.80
C VAL A 238 1.10 1.23 -24.17
N GLY A 239 1.03 1.27 -22.83
CA GLY A 239 0.04 2.07 -22.11
C GLY A 239 -1.39 1.51 -22.04
N THR A 240 -1.59 0.19 -22.18
CA THR A 240 -2.93 -0.45 -22.10
C THR A 240 -3.59 -0.37 -20.72
N ARG A 241 -2.80 -0.17 -19.66
CA ARG A 241 -3.23 -0.03 -18.25
C ARG A 241 -3.85 -1.26 -17.60
N TYR A 242 -4.01 -2.37 -18.31
CA TYR A 242 -4.63 -3.58 -17.75
C TYR A 242 -3.85 -4.16 -16.55
N CYS A 243 -2.52 -4.05 -16.56
CA CYS A 243 -1.68 -4.44 -15.42
C CYS A 243 -2.02 -3.72 -14.11
N SER A 244 -2.58 -2.50 -14.17
CA SER A 244 -3.07 -1.81 -12.97
C SER A 244 -4.39 -2.40 -12.48
N ASN A 245 -5.34 -2.66 -13.39
CA ASN A 245 -6.64 -3.23 -13.04
C ASN A 245 -6.49 -4.59 -12.36
N ASN A 246 -5.61 -5.45 -12.88
CA ASN A 246 -5.39 -6.79 -12.33
C ASN A 246 -4.51 -6.82 -11.08
N CYS A 247 -3.83 -5.72 -10.74
CA CYS A 247 -3.07 -5.63 -9.50
C CYS A 247 -4.03 -5.41 -8.33
N ALA A 248 -4.09 -6.37 -7.40
CA ALA A 248 -5.00 -6.31 -6.24
C ALA A 248 -4.76 -5.06 -5.37
N TRP A 249 -3.50 -4.68 -5.15
CA TRP A 249 -3.15 -3.51 -4.32
C TRP A 249 -3.21 -2.17 -5.05
N LYS A 250 -3.48 -2.15 -6.36
CA LYS A 250 -3.50 -0.93 -7.20
C LYS A 250 -2.26 -0.07 -6.96
N VAL A 251 -1.07 -0.65 -7.11
CA VAL A 251 0.25 0.00 -6.88
C VAL A 251 1.05 0.24 -8.16
N ARG A 252 0.42 -0.01 -9.32
CA ARG A 252 0.91 0.44 -10.63
C ARG A 252 0.42 1.86 -10.85
N ARG A 253 1.28 2.77 -11.31
CA ARG A 253 0.98 4.19 -11.54
C ARG A 253 1.24 4.56 -12.99
N PHE A 254 0.30 5.29 -13.61
CA PHE A 254 0.36 5.59 -15.03
C PHE A 254 0.75 7.04 -15.30
N ASN A 255 1.71 7.24 -16.20
CA ASN A 255 1.99 8.56 -16.74
C ASN A 255 0.91 8.96 -17.75
N TYR A 256 -0.15 9.62 -17.28
CA TYR A 256 -1.21 10.16 -18.14
C TYR A 256 -0.69 11.24 -19.08
N PHE A 257 0.15 12.13 -18.54
CA PHE A 257 0.79 13.21 -19.25
C PHE A 257 2.30 13.05 -19.20
N ASP A 258 3.01 13.85 -19.99
CA ASP A 258 4.45 13.90 -19.92
C ASP A 258 4.88 14.84 -18.79
N TYR A 259 4.74 14.36 -17.56
CA TYR A 259 5.03 15.16 -16.36
C TYR A 259 6.49 15.59 -16.24
N ASN A 260 7.41 14.92 -16.95
CA ASN A 260 8.83 15.25 -16.96
C ASN A 260 9.17 16.33 -17.99
N LYS A 261 8.49 16.35 -19.14
CA LYS A 261 8.76 17.30 -20.23
C LYS A 261 7.85 18.54 -20.23
N ARG A 262 6.66 18.46 -19.61
CA ARG A 262 5.67 19.55 -19.62
C ARG A 262 5.62 20.28 -18.28
N PRO A 263 5.43 21.60 -18.27
CA PRO A 263 5.11 22.30 -17.03
C PRO A 263 3.68 21.95 -16.59
N ILE A 264 3.41 22.09 -15.30
CA ILE A 264 2.18 21.59 -14.64
C ILE A 264 0.92 22.32 -15.14
N ASP A 265 1.05 23.56 -15.59
CA ASP A 265 0.00 24.42 -16.13
C ASP A 265 -0.30 24.17 -17.62
N GLN A 266 0.57 23.45 -18.35
CA GLN A 266 0.43 23.19 -19.79
C GLN A 266 0.28 21.68 -20.11
N LEU A 267 -0.20 20.88 -19.14
CA LEU A 267 -0.30 19.43 -19.30
C LEU A 267 -1.18 19.00 -20.48
N TYR A 268 -2.20 19.80 -20.83
CA TYR A 268 -3.17 19.51 -21.89
C TYR A 268 -2.71 19.90 -23.29
N GLU A 269 -1.56 20.55 -23.44
CA GLU A 269 -1.09 20.96 -24.75
C GLU A 269 -0.65 19.78 -25.63
N GLY A 270 -0.59 20.03 -26.94
CA GLY A 270 -0.24 19.02 -27.94
C GLY A 270 1.19 18.47 -27.79
N PRO A 271 1.58 17.42 -28.53
CA PRO A 271 2.92 16.81 -28.45
C PRO A 271 4.08 17.76 -28.80
N LEU A 272 3.78 18.94 -29.38
CA LEU A 272 4.75 19.99 -29.69
C LEU A 272 5.05 20.93 -28.51
N ALA A 273 4.29 20.84 -27.42
CA ALA A 273 4.56 21.60 -26.21
C ALA A 273 5.85 21.12 -25.52
N SER A 274 6.72 22.07 -25.21
CA SER A 274 7.98 21.85 -24.52
C SER A 274 8.12 22.83 -23.36
N ARG A 275 8.73 22.38 -22.28
CA ARG A 275 9.11 23.26 -21.17
C ARG A 275 10.28 24.18 -21.61
N PRO A 276 10.34 25.44 -21.13
CA PRO A 276 11.47 26.33 -21.40
C PRO A 276 12.80 25.71 -20.96
N GLU A 277 13.86 25.84 -21.77
CA GLU A 277 15.19 25.22 -21.50
C GLU A 277 15.72 25.55 -20.10
N GLU A 278 15.61 26.81 -19.67
CA GLU A 278 16.10 27.29 -18.37
C GLU A 278 15.50 26.55 -17.16
N ASP A 279 14.30 25.99 -17.30
CA ASP A 279 13.60 25.26 -16.24
C ASP A 279 13.99 23.78 -16.16
N ILE A 280 14.48 23.23 -17.26
CA ILE A 280 14.78 21.80 -17.40
C ILE A 280 16.12 21.51 -16.72
N ASP A 281 17.14 22.32 -16.99
CA ASP A 281 18.53 22.05 -16.59
C ASP A 281 18.69 21.85 -15.08
N LEU A 282 18.03 22.69 -14.26
CA LEU A 282 18.11 22.57 -12.79
C LEU A 282 17.41 21.32 -12.25
N ILE A 283 16.26 20.94 -12.83
CA ILE A 283 15.50 19.78 -12.38
C ILE A 283 16.16 18.49 -12.87
N GLU A 284 16.78 18.50 -14.05
CA GLU A 284 17.52 17.36 -14.58
C GLU A 284 18.73 17.00 -13.71
N MET A 285 19.43 17.99 -13.13
CA MET A 285 20.51 17.73 -12.17
C MET A 285 20.04 17.03 -10.89
N ALA A 286 18.75 17.15 -10.52
CA ALA A 286 18.20 16.46 -9.36
C ALA A 286 17.80 15.01 -9.67
N LYS A 287 17.78 14.60 -10.94
CA LYS A 287 17.38 13.24 -11.33
C LYS A 287 18.53 12.26 -11.13
N ASN A 288 18.19 11.08 -10.65
CA ASN A 288 19.10 9.96 -10.56
C ASN A 288 19.48 9.48 -11.98
N PRO A 289 20.78 9.50 -12.36
CA PRO A 289 21.21 9.07 -13.70
C PRO A 289 21.03 7.57 -13.94
N ASP A 290 20.93 6.77 -12.88
CA ASP A 290 20.81 5.31 -12.97
C ASP A 290 19.36 4.83 -13.14
N VAL A 291 18.38 5.74 -13.13
CA VAL A 291 16.96 5.43 -13.26
C VAL A 291 16.37 6.12 -14.48
N THR A 292 15.72 5.35 -15.35
CA THR A 292 15.04 5.88 -16.53
C THR A 292 14.06 6.99 -16.14
N VAL A 293 14.10 8.13 -16.83
CA VAL A 293 13.07 9.16 -16.76
C VAL A 293 11.93 8.77 -17.69
N ARG A 294 10.73 8.56 -17.16
CA ARG A 294 9.63 8.02 -17.96
C ARG A 294 8.91 9.12 -18.73
N MET A 295 8.49 8.75 -19.94
CA MET A 295 7.60 9.54 -20.79
C MET A 295 6.13 9.26 -20.49
N ARG A 296 5.24 10.04 -21.10
CA ARG A 296 3.80 9.75 -21.10
C ARG A 296 3.50 8.34 -21.62
N GLY A 297 2.36 7.79 -21.21
CA GLY A 297 1.87 6.53 -21.77
C GLY A 297 2.49 5.28 -21.17
N VAL A 298 3.31 5.41 -20.12
CA VAL A 298 4.07 4.32 -19.52
C VAL A 298 3.61 4.06 -18.09
N MET A 299 3.55 2.77 -17.74
CA MET A 299 3.26 2.31 -16.39
C MET A 299 4.51 2.26 -15.53
N GLU A 300 4.37 2.59 -14.27
CA GLU A 300 5.41 2.53 -13.26
C GLU A 300 4.93 1.76 -12.03
N LYS A 301 5.89 1.35 -11.19
CA LYS A 301 5.64 0.69 -9.90
C LYS A 301 6.90 0.77 -9.06
N CYS A 302 6.79 0.48 -7.76
CA CYS A 302 7.97 0.16 -6.95
C CYS A 302 8.73 -1.01 -7.59
N THR A 303 10.03 -0.89 -7.71
CA THR A 303 10.91 -1.90 -8.32
C THR A 303 11.94 -2.46 -7.32
N PHE A 304 11.72 -2.29 -6.02
CA PHE A 304 12.72 -2.54 -4.97
C PHE A 304 14.06 -1.81 -5.21
N CYS A 305 14.03 -0.66 -5.90
CA CYS A 305 15.22 0.12 -6.25
C CYS A 305 16.25 -0.74 -7.02
N THR A 306 15.84 -1.33 -8.15
CA THR A 306 16.70 -2.22 -8.97
C THR A 306 18.05 -1.60 -9.29
N GLN A 307 18.12 -0.29 -9.48
CA GLN A 307 19.36 0.43 -9.72
C GLN A 307 20.38 0.19 -8.59
N ARG A 308 19.93 0.15 -7.32
CA ARG A 308 20.79 -0.13 -6.16
C ARG A 308 21.16 -1.60 -6.07
N ILE A 309 20.22 -2.48 -6.41
CA ILE A 309 20.45 -3.94 -6.46
C ILE A 309 21.53 -4.25 -7.50
N GLU A 310 21.36 -3.76 -8.72
CA GLU A 310 22.31 -3.98 -9.82
C GLU A 310 23.67 -3.34 -9.54
N GLN A 311 23.73 -2.12 -9.00
CA GLN A 311 25.01 -1.50 -8.60
C GLN A 311 25.78 -2.35 -7.60
N ALA A 312 25.11 -2.84 -6.54
CA ALA A 312 25.75 -3.69 -5.54
C ALA A 312 26.20 -5.04 -6.11
N LYS A 313 25.37 -5.67 -6.95
CA LYS A 313 25.70 -6.93 -7.63
C LYS A 313 26.88 -6.77 -8.58
N ILE A 314 26.90 -5.70 -9.38
CA ILE A 314 28.02 -5.39 -10.28
C ILE A 314 29.29 -5.16 -9.48
N ALA A 315 29.24 -4.34 -8.43
CA ALA A 315 30.39 -4.09 -7.56
C ALA A 315 30.93 -5.39 -6.92
N LYS A 316 30.04 -6.25 -6.42
CA LYS A 316 30.41 -7.56 -5.86
C LYS A 316 31.05 -8.47 -6.91
N LYS A 317 30.48 -8.56 -8.12
CA LYS A 317 31.05 -9.35 -9.23
C LYS A 317 32.44 -8.84 -9.62
N VAL A 318 32.64 -7.53 -9.67
CA VAL A 318 33.96 -6.92 -9.94
C VAL A 318 34.97 -7.28 -8.84
N ALA A 319 34.55 -7.23 -7.58
CA ALA A 319 35.41 -7.59 -6.44
C ALA A 319 35.75 -9.09 -6.40
N ALA A 320 34.79 -9.95 -6.78
CA ALA A 320 34.95 -11.40 -6.82
C ALA A 320 36.01 -11.86 -7.83
N ARG A 321 36.15 -11.16 -8.96
CA ARG A 321 36.97 -11.60 -10.09
C ARG A 321 36.60 -13.04 -10.47
N ASP A 322 37.54 -13.98 -10.41
CA ASP A 322 37.35 -15.39 -10.75
C ASP A 322 36.87 -16.25 -9.55
N SER A 323 36.65 -15.66 -8.36
CA SER A 323 36.42 -16.42 -7.12
C SER A 323 35.03 -17.04 -6.98
N GLY A 324 34.10 -16.79 -7.90
CA GLY A 324 32.73 -17.29 -7.84
C GLY A 324 31.87 -16.70 -6.70
N ASP A 325 32.48 -15.99 -5.73
CA ASP A 325 31.82 -15.30 -4.62
C ASP A 325 31.09 -14.05 -5.12
N ILE A 326 29.92 -14.26 -5.71
CA ILE A 326 29.06 -13.20 -6.24
C ILE A 326 27.89 -12.86 -5.32
N GLU A 327 27.85 -13.45 -4.12
CA GLU A 327 26.79 -13.18 -3.15
C GLU A 327 26.98 -11.79 -2.50
N VAL A 328 25.93 -10.98 -2.54
CA VAL A 328 25.88 -9.67 -1.89
C VAL A 328 25.45 -9.86 -0.44
N ALA A 329 26.31 -9.47 0.50
CA ALA A 329 26.04 -9.58 1.92
C ALA A 329 24.86 -8.69 2.37
N ASP A 330 24.11 -9.14 3.38
CA ASP A 330 23.02 -8.37 3.97
C ASP A 330 23.47 -6.97 4.42
N GLY A 331 22.56 -6.00 4.30
CA GLY A 331 22.84 -4.59 4.61
C GLY A 331 23.69 -3.83 3.59
N THR A 332 24.32 -4.50 2.62
CA THR A 332 25.03 -3.83 1.50
C THR A 332 24.06 -3.03 0.63
N ILE A 333 22.89 -3.62 0.33
CA ILE A 333 21.82 -2.95 -0.40
C ILE A 333 20.84 -2.38 0.62
N LYS A 334 20.67 -1.05 0.60
CA LYS A 334 19.56 -0.38 1.27
C LYS A 334 18.68 0.30 0.24
N THR A 335 17.42 -0.12 0.16
CA THR A 335 16.44 0.57 -0.68
C THR A 335 16.20 1.99 -0.17
N ALA A 336 15.77 2.91 -1.03
CA ALA A 336 15.55 4.29 -0.62
C ALA A 336 14.51 4.42 0.50
N CYS A 337 13.43 3.64 0.44
CA CYS A 337 12.41 3.63 1.49
C CYS A 337 12.93 3.05 2.82
N GLN A 338 13.78 2.03 2.78
CA GLN A 338 14.45 1.47 3.96
C GLN A 338 15.41 2.49 4.58
N GLN A 339 16.30 3.08 3.78
CA GLN A 339 17.31 4.02 4.28
C GLN A 339 16.70 5.30 4.87
N ALA A 340 15.57 5.76 4.33
CA ALA A 340 14.90 6.98 4.79
C ALA A 340 13.94 6.76 5.96
N CYS A 341 13.66 5.52 6.35
CA CYS A 341 12.74 5.24 7.45
C CYS A 341 13.43 5.53 8.79
N PRO A 342 13.01 6.55 9.56
CA PRO A 342 13.67 6.87 10.84
C PRO A 342 13.42 5.82 11.92
N ALA A 343 12.41 4.96 11.73
CA ALA A 343 12.00 3.93 12.66
C ALA A 343 12.49 2.52 12.28
N ASP A 344 13.33 2.41 11.24
CA ASP A 344 13.85 1.13 10.72
C ASP A 344 12.77 0.06 10.45
N ALA A 345 11.57 0.51 10.10
CA ALA A 345 10.39 -0.34 9.91
C ALA A 345 10.50 -1.25 8.68
N ILE A 346 11.26 -0.83 7.65
CA ILE A 346 11.38 -1.57 6.40
C ILE A 346 12.70 -2.33 6.40
N ALA A 347 12.66 -3.63 6.15
CA ALA A 347 13.84 -4.47 5.92
C ALA A 347 13.78 -5.08 4.53
N PHE A 348 14.84 -4.91 3.76
CA PHE A 348 15.01 -5.51 2.44
C PHE A 348 16.32 -6.31 2.43
N GLY A 349 16.32 -7.45 1.75
CA GLY A 349 17.51 -8.31 1.67
C GLY A 349 17.26 -9.61 0.91
N ASN A 350 18.28 -10.48 0.93
CA ASN A 350 18.22 -11.81 0.33
C ASN A 350 17.43 -12.78 1.22
N LEU A 351 16.43 -13.43 0.65
CA LEU A 351 15.59 -14.44 1.31
C LEU A 351 16.27 -15.81 1.39
N LEU A 352 17.25 -16.08 0.52
CA LEU A 352 18.03 -17.33 0.60
C LEU A 352 19.02 -17.32 1.76
N ASP A 353 19.48 -16.14 2.19
CA ASP A 353 20.30 -15.98 3.38
C ASP A 353 19.41 -16.07 4.64
N PRO A 354 19.51 -17.14 5.46
CA PRO A 354 18.70 -17.30 6.67
C PRO A 354 19.04 -16.28 7.76
N GLU A 355 20.24 -15.69 7.71
CA GLU A 355 20.74 -14.75 8.69
C GLU A 355 20.39 -13.30 8.38
N SER A 356 19.91 -13.03 7.17
CA SER A 356 19.48 -11.69 6.75
C SER A 356 18.35 -11.16 7.64
N LYS A 357 18.32 -9.83 7.83
CA LYS A 357 17.27 -9.19 8.65
C LYS A 357 15.87 -9.53 8.13
N VAL A 358 15.68 -9.55 6.81
CA VAL A 358 14.37 -9.86 6.21
C VAL A 358 13.95 -11.31 6.46
N SER A 359 14.86 -12.29 6.34
CA SER A 359 14.55 -13.70 6.60
C SER A 359 14.15 -13.93 8.05
N LYS A 360 14.83 -13.28 8.99
CA LYS A 360 14.49 -13.33 10.43
C LYS A 360 13.11 -12.70 10.71
N LEU A 361 12.80 -11.55 10.11
CA LEU A 361 11.50 -10.91 10.28
C LEU A 361 10.37 -11.75 9.68
N LYS A 362 10.57 -12.35 8.51
CA LYS A 362 9.56 -13.21 7.87
C LYS A 362 9.25 -14.50 8.65
N LYS A 363 10.20 -14.99 9.46
CA LYS A 363 9.98 -16.11 10.39
C LYS A 363 9.25 -15.71 11.67
N SER A 364 9.02 -14.41 11.91
CA SER A 364 8.27 -13.95 13.08
C SER A 364 6.83 -14.47 13.02
N PRO A 365 6.23 -14.90 14.15
CA PRO A 365 4.83 -15.29 14.18
C PRO A 365 3.88 -14.11 13.88
N ARG A 366 4.38 -12.86 13.89
CA ARG A 366 3.62 -11.69 13.46
C ARG A 366 3.56 -11.53 11.93
N ASN A 367 4.33 -12.29 11.16
CA ASN A 367 4.49 -12.10 9.74
C ASN A 367 3.26 -12.56 8.95
N TYR A 368 2.77 -11.71 8.04
CA TYR A 368 1.65 -12.03 7.17
C TYR A 368 1.77 -11.36 5.79
N ALA A 369 1.06 -11.93 4.82
CA ALA A 369 0.84 -11.36 3.50
C ALA A 369 -0.50 -10.62 3.46
N VAL A 370 -0.52 -9.43 2.86
CA VAL A 370 -1.77 -8.71 2.62
C VAL A 370 -2.49 -9.35 1.44
N LEU A 371 -3.75 -9.75 1.62
CA LEU A 371 -4.53 -10.50 0.63
C LEU A 371 -3.88 -11.86 0.28
N GLY A 372 -3.44 -12.60 1.31
CA GLY A 372 -2.83 -13.92 1.16
C GLY A 372 -3.72 -14.90 0.38
N PHE A 373 -5.04 -14.84 0.64
CA PHE A 373 -6.07 -15.62 -0.02
C PHE A 373 -6.15 -15.55 -1.56
N LEU A 374 -5.45 -14.61 -2.19
CA LEU A 374 -5.37 -14.52 -3.66
C LEU A 374 -4.28 -15.41 -4.26
N ASP A 375 -3.52 -16.13 -3.42
CA ASP A 375 -2.38 -16.97 -3.81
C ASP A 375 -1.38 -16.28 -4.76
N THR A 376 -1.15 -14.99 -4.50
CA THR A 376 -0.21 -14.18 -5.29
C THR A 376 1.24 -14.35 -4.83
N ARG A 377 1.47 -15.04 -3.70
CA ARG A 377 2.78 -15.27 -3.07
C ARG A 377 3.66 -13.99 -3.05
N PRO A 378 3.26 -12.95 -2.30
CA PRO A 378 3.98 -11.68 -2.29
C PRO A 378 5.36 -11.77 -1.63
N ARG A 379 6.37 -11.16 -2.26
CA ARG A 379 7.73 -11.01 -1.70
C ARG A 379 7.83 -9.92 -0.64
N THR A 380 6.89 -8.98 -0.61
CA THR A 380 6.71 -8.06 0.51
C THR A 380 5.72 -8.64 1.51
N THR A 381 6.11 -8.72 2.77
CA THR A 381 5.24 -9.11 3.88
C THR A 381 5.27 -8.06 4.99
N TYR A 382 4.35 -8.18 5.93
CA TYR A 382 4.16 -7.21 7.01
C TYR A 382 4.21 -7.92 8.36
N LEU A 383 4.68 -7.24 9.39
CA LEU A 383 4.50 -7.69 10.77
C LEU A 383 3.26 -7.02 11.36
N ALA A 384 2.41 -7.84 11.98
CA ALA A 384 1.22 -7.39 12.67
C ALA A 384 1.56 -6.42 13.82
N LYS A 385 0.65 -5.47 14.07
CA LYS A 385 0.82 -4.45 15.09
C LYS A 385 0.35 -4.97 16.44
N ILE A 386 1.20 -4.82 17.46
CA ILE A 386 0.88 -5.20 18.84
C ILE A 386 0.63 -3.93 19.65
N ARG A 387 -0.60 -3.73 20.09
CA ARG A 387 -0.96 -2.62 20.99
C ARG A 387 -0.70 -3.02 22.43
N ASN A 388 -0.30 -2.05 23.26
CA ASN A 388 -0.09 -2.27 24.69
C ASN A 388 -0.96 -1.27 25.48
N PRO A 389 -2.30 -1.41 25.44
CA PRO A 389 -3.19 -0.52 26.17
C PRO A 389 -3.10 -0.78 27.68
N ASN A 390 -3.23 0.27 28.48
CA ASN A 390 -3.26 0.15 29.94
C ASN A 390 -4.69 -0.16 30.40
N LYS A 391 -4.88 -1.28 31.10
CA LYS A 391 -6.18 -1.74 31.65
C LYS A 391 -6.92 -0.73 32.52
N ASN A 392 -6.21 0.23 33.12
CA ASN A 392 -6.81 1.24 33.99
C ASN A 392 -7.34 2.46 33.22
N MET A 393 -7.12 2.53 31.91
CA MET A 393 -7.55 3.65 31.09
C MET A 393 -9.05 3.50 30.73
N PRO A 394 -9.85 4.59 30.74
CA PRO A 394 -11.28 4.53 30.42
C PRO A 394 -11.59 4.04 29.00
N ASP A 395 -10.67 4.24 28.07
CA ASP A 395 -10.67 3.83 26.65
C ASP A 395 -10.02 2.45 26.43
N TYR A 396 -9.87 1.65 27.49
CA TYR A 396 -9.34 0.29 27.38
C TYR A 396 -10.34 -0.63 26.65
N HIS A 397 -9.85 -1.29 25.60
CA HIS A 397 -10.54 -2.38 24.93
C HIS A 397 -9.71 -3.66 25.05
N THR A 398 -10.39 -4.79 25.30
CA THR A 398 -9.75 -6.12 25.37
C THR A 398 -9.12 -6.53 24.05
N MET A 399 -9.70 -6.11 22.92
CA MET A 399 -9.17 -6.29 21.58
C MET A 399 -9.00 -4.94 20.87
N PRO A 400 -8.03 -4.79 19.95
CA PRO A 400 -8.00 -3.65 19.04
C PRO A 400 -9.32 -3.53 18.27
N LEU A 401 -9.76 -2.29 17.99
CA LEU A 401 -11.04 -2.03 17.33
C LEU A 401 -11.11 -2.65 15.94
N SER A 402 -9.99 -2.63 15.20
CA SER A 402 -9.86 -3.30 13.91
C SER A 402 -10.10 -4.82 13.98
N THR A 403 -9.63 -5.44 15.07
CA THR A 403 -9.73 -6.88 15.29
C THR A 403 -11.13 -7.26 15.76
N LEU A 404 -11.77 -6.36 16.53
CA LEU A 404 -13.18 -6.48 16.89
C LEU A 404 -14.09 -6.38 15.65
N GLU A 405 -13.88 -5.38 14.79
CA GLU A 405 -14.58 -5.24 13.49
C GLU A 405 -14.40 -6.47 12.60
N TYR A 406 -13.21 -7.05 12.56
CA TYR A 406 -12.94 -8.30 11.85
C TYR A 406 -13.73 -9.47 12.45
N THR A 407 -13.69 -9.61 13.77
CA THR A 407 -14.30 -10.73 14.50
C THR A 407 -15.82 -10.78 14.32
N GLU A 408 -16.49 -9.62 14.28
CA GLU A 408 -17.94 -9.55 14.01
C GLU A 408 -18.32 -10.14 12.64
N ASN A 409 -17.46 -9.99 11.64
CA ASN A 409 -17.75 -10.39 10.26
C ASN A 409 -17.22 -11.78 9.91
N MET A 410 -16.08 -12.17 10.49
CA MET A 410 -15.28 -13.33 10.04
C MET A 410 -15.03 -14.36 11.14
N GLY A 411 -15.33 -14.05 12.41
CA GLY A 411 -15.03 -14.93 13.55
C GLY A 411 -13.70 -14.59 14.23
N SER A 412 -13.51 -15.13 15.45
CA SER A 412 -12.35 -14.78 16.30
C SER A 412 -11.07 -15.47 15.82
N PRO A 413 -9.98 -14.72 15.55
CA PRO A 413 -8.70 -15.32 15.17
C PRO A 413 -7.97 -15.96 16.37
N PHE A 414 -8.47 -15.77 17.60
CA PHE A 414 -7.89 -16.28 18.84
C PHE A 414 -8.50 -17.62 19.28
N GLU A 415 -9.62 -18.03 18.68
CA GLU A 415 -10.22 -19.34 18.94
C GLU A 415 -9.57 -20.43 18.07
N GLU A 416 -9.63 -21.68 18.52
CA GLU A 416 -9.28 -22.82 17.67
C GLU A 416 -10.44 -23.09 16.72
N HIS A 417 -10.21 -22.97 15.42
CA HIS A 417 -11.16 -23.45 14.41
C HIS A 417 -11.14 -24.98 14.40
N GLY A 418 -11.86 -25.58 15.35
CA GLY A 418 -12.27 -26.97 15.22
C GLY A 418 -13.17 -27.10 13.99
N SER A 419 -12.88 -28.08 13.13
CA SER A 419 -13.75 -28.49 12.02
C SER A 419 -15.15 -28.86 12.52
N ALA A 420 -16.02 -27.88 12.74
CA ALA A 420 -17.36 -28.08 13.27
C ALA A 420 -18.30 -26.92 12.93
N HIS A 421 -18.59 -26.71 11.65
CA HIS A 421 -19.95 -26.33 11.28
C HIS A 421 -20.77 -27.61 11.13
N GLY A 422 -21.04 -28.24 12.28
CA GLY A 422 -22.18 -29.16 12.43
C GLY A 422 -23.45 -28.31 12.35
N GLY A 423 -24.32 -28.67 11.42
CA GLY A 423 -25.33 -27.78 10.88
C GLY A 423 -26.37 -27.25 11.88
N GLU A 424 -26.75 -26.00 11.66
CA GLU A 424 -28.15 -25.59 11.65
C GLU A 424 -28.33 -24.73 10.41
N ALA A 425 -28.86 -25.35 9.35
CA ALA A 425 -29.42 -24.59 8.24
C ALA A 425 -30.67 -23.88 8.78
N HIS A 426 -30.62 -22.55 8.84
CA HIS A 426 -31.85 -21.77 8.87
C HIS A 426 -32.60 -22.01 7.55
N GLU A 427 -33.53 -22.94 7.56
CA GLU A 427 -34.61 -23.02 6.56
C GLU A 427 -35.48 -21.76 6.71
N SER A 428 -35.07 -20.66 6.08
CA SER A 428 -36.01 -19.61 5.68
C SER A 428 -36.63 -20.05 4.36
N GLY A 429 -37.78 -20.71 4.45
CA GLY A 429 -38.60 -21.08 3.31
C GLY A 429 -39.00 -19.83 2.50
N HIS A 430 -38.32 -19.60 1.39
CA HIS A 430 -38.82 -18.74 0.33
C HIS A 430 -39.61 -19.62 -0.64
N ALA A 431 -40.92 -19.67 -0.42
CA ALA A 431 -41.87 -20.11 -1.43
C ALA A 431 -41.75 -19.17 -2.65
N VAL A 432 -41.27 -19.71 -3.77
CA VAL A 432 -41.31 -19.04 -5.06
C VAL A 432 -42.73 -19.22 -5.61
N GLU A 433 -43.57 -18.19 -5.44
CA GLU A 433 -44.82 -18.08 -6.18
C GLU A 433 -44.50 -17.83 -7.66
N THR A 434 -44.63 -18.86 -8.48
CA THR A 434 -44.60 -18.76 -9.93
C THR A 434 -45.92 -18.14 -10.41
N HIS A 435 -45.89 -16.87 -10.80
CA HIS A 435 -46.95 -16.27 -11.61
C HIS A 435 -46.91 -16.86 -13.02
N SER A 436 -47.87 -17.75 -13.32
CA SER A 436 -48.21 -18.14 -14.68
C SER A 436 -49.15 -17.10 -15.30
N GLU A 437 -48.64 -16.24 -16.17
CA GLU A 437 -49.49 -15.47 -17.09
C GLU A 437 -50.02 -16.41 -18.18
N GLY A 438 -51.31 -16.72 -18.08
CA GLY A 438 -52.07 -17.36 -19.14
C GLY A 438 -52.41 -16.34 -20.23
N GLY A 439 -51.76 -16.47 -21.39
CA GLY A 439 -52.18 -15.83 -22.63
C GLY A 439 -53.05 -16.78 -23.46
N GLN A 440 -54.36 -16.51 -23.52
CA GLN A 440 -55.23 -16.89 -24.64
C GLN A 440 -56.32 -15.83 -24.81
N HIS A 441 -56.17 -14.97 -25.81
CA HIS A 441 -57.13 -14.76 -26.91
C HIS A 441 -56.62 -13.73 -27.91
#